data_AF-A0A7K2M8M0-F1
#
_entry.id   AF-A0A7K2M8M0-F1
#
_cell.length_a   1.000
_cell.length_b   1.000
_cell.length_c   1.000
_cell.angle_alpha   90.00
_cell.angle_beta   90.00
_cell.angle_gamma   90.00
#
_symmetry.space_group_name_H-M   'P 1'
#
loop_
_entity.id
_entity.type
_entity.pdbx_description
1 polymer ?
#
loop_
_entity_poly.entity_id
_entity_poly.type
_entity_poly.pdbx_seq_one_letter_code
_entity_poly.pdbx_strand_id
1 'polypeptide(L)' 'MAAGPGHRFLVPGSALLGALVLLAADLTARTVAAPAELPLGVLTALLGSPFFFWLLRRTRRRQGGWA' A
#
# COMPACT_ATOMS: atom_id res chain seq x y z
N MET A 1 2.51 -0.41 13.07
CA MET A 1 3.32 -1.49 13.68
C MET A 1 4.79 -1.14 13.81
N ALA A 2 5.39 -0.38 12.88
CA ALA A 2 6.82 -0.02 12.97
C ALA A 2 7.15 1.11 13.96
N ALA A 3 6.28 2.11 14.14
CA ALA A 3 6.58 3.33 14.94
C ALA A 3 5.64 3.59 16.14
N GLY A 4 4.81 2.61 16.54
CA GLY A 4 3.80 2.80 17.60
C GLY A 4 2.64 3.75 17.20
N PRO A 5 1.72 4.09 18.11
CA PRO A 5 0.54 4.94 17.85
C PRO A 5 0.84 6.44 17.85
N GLY A 6 2.08 6.87 18.11
CA GLY A 6 2.45 8.28 18.17
C GLY A 6 2.36 8.97 16.82
N HIS A 7 1.38 9.89 16.65
CA HIS A 7 1.12 10.63 15.42
C HIS A 7 2.30 11.49 14.93
N ARG A 8 3.16 11.96 15.86
CA ARG A 8 4.37 12.75 15.56
C ARG A 8 5.28 12.11 14.51
N PHE A 9 5.47 10.80 14.58
CA PHE A 9 6.36 10.07 13.66
C PHE A 9 5.57 9.31 12.60
N LEU A 10 4.35 8.90 12.92
CA LEU A 10 3.45 8.21 12.00
C LEU A 10 3.06 9.08 10.80
N VAL A 11 2.68 10.34 11.03
CA VAL A 11 2.24 11.24 9.95
C VAL A 11 3.36 11.53 8.94
N PRO A 12 4.54 12.04 9.33
CA PRO A 12 5.60 12.29 8.37
C PRO A 12 6.14 11.00 7.74
N GLY A 13 6.27 9.92 8.52
CA GLY A 13 6.72 8.63 8.00
C GLY A 13 5.76 8.02 6.97
N SER A 14 4.44 8.10 7.23
CA SER A 14 3.43 7.59 6.29
C SER A 14 3.31 8.47 5.05
N ALA A 15 3.48 9.78 5.19
CA ALA A 15 3.51 10.69 4.05
C ALA A 15 4.68 10.39 3.11
N LEU A 16 5.89 10.22 3.65
CA LEU A 16 7.09 9.87 2.87
C LEU A 16 6.97 8.50 2.21
N LEU A 17 6.53 7.49 2.96
CA LEU A 17 6.32 6.15 2.42
C LEU A 17 5.25 6.14 1.33
N GLY A 18 4.13 6.84 1.56
CA GLY A 18 3.05 6.96 0.58
C GLY A 18 3.51 7.66 -0.69
N ALA A 19 4.26 8.76 -0.57
CA ALA A 19 4.83 9.47 -1.71
C ALA A 19 5.78 8.58 -2.53
N LEU A 20 6.66 7.83 -1.86
CA LEU A 20 7.58 6.91 -2.51
C LEU A 20 6.83 5.83 -3.32
N VAL A 21 5.81 5.21 -2.72
CA VAL A 21 5.01 4.17 -3.37
C VAL A 21 4.25 4.73 -4.57
N LEU A 22 3.65 5.91 -4.45
CA LEU A 22 2.93 6.55 -5.54
C LEU A 22 3.84 6.92 -6.71
N LEU A 23 5.01 7.49 -6.44
CA LEU A 23 5.99 7.84 -7.47
C LEU A 23 6.49 6.60 -8.21
N ALA A 24 6.82 5.53 -7.48
CA ALA A 24 7.24 4.27 -8.09
C ALA A 24 6.14 3.68 -8.99
N ALA A 25 4.89 3.71 -8.53
CA ALA A 25 3.73 3.23 -9.29
C ALA A 25 3.45 4.08 -10.54
N ASP A 26 3.54 5.41 -10.46
CA ASP A 26 3.35 6.32 -11.60
C ASP A 26 4.46 6.15 -12.65
N LEU A 27 5.72 6.01 -12.22
CA LEU A 27 6.84 5.72 -13.12
C LEU A 27 6.68 4.37 -13.84
N THR A 28 6.24 3.32 -13.12
CA THR A 28 5.97 2.02 -13.76
C THR A 28 4.76 2.08 -14.69
N ALA A 29 3.71 2.82 -14.34
CA ALA A 29 2.55 3.03 -15.20
C ALA A 29 2.94 3.63 -16.56
N ARG A 30 3.78 4.67 -16.53
CA ARG A 30 4.21 5.40 -17.72
C ARG A 30 5.19 4.62 -18.59
N THR A 31 6.00 3.73 -18.00
CA THR A 31 7.06 3.01 -18.71
C THR A 31 6.64 1.66 -19.26
N VAL A 32 5.80 0.91 -18.56
CA VAL A 32 5.39 -0.46 -18.96
C VAL A 32 4.38 -0.44 -20.10
N ALA A 33 3.60 0.63 -20.24
CA ALA A 33 2.44 0.65 -21.13
C ALA A 33 2.57 1.56 -22.36
N ALA A 34 3.68 2.29 -22.56
CA ALA A 34 3.80 3.23 -23.69
C ALA A 34 3.53 2.54 -25.05
N PRO A 35 2.63 3.06 -25.92
CA PRO A 35 1.93 4.36 -25.89
C PRO A 35 0.54 4.34 -25.22
N ALA A 36 0.10 3.21 -24.68
CA ALA A 36 -1.17 3.09 -23.95
C ALA A 36 -1.05 3.68 -22.52
N GLU A 37 -2.07 4.42 -22.10
CA GLU A 37 -2.13 4.99 -20.76
C GLU A 37 -2.71 3.96 -19.78
N LEU A 38 -1.84 3.28 -19.02
CA LEU A 38 -2.32 2.39 -17.97
C LEU A 38 -2.88 3.24 -16.81
N PRO A 39 -4.11 2.99 -16.33
CA PRO A 39 -4.62 3.71 -15.17
C PRO A 39 -3.79 3.37 -13.94
N LEU A 40 -3.21 4.39 -13.28
CA LEU A 40 -2.45 4.24 -12.03
C LEU A 40 -3.23 3.44 -10.96
N GLY A 41 -4.56 3.57 -10.97
CA GLY A 41 -5.46 2.81 -10.10
C GLY A 41 -5.30 1.30 -10.22
N VAL A 42 -5.01 0.77 -11.42
CA VAL A 42 -4.81 -0.68 -11.64
C VAL A 42 -3.54 -1.15 -10.95
N LEU A 43 -2.44 -0.41 -11.09
CA LEU A 43 -1.16 -0.76 -10.46
C LEU A 43 -1.21 -0.64 -8.94
N THR A 44 -1.81 0.43 -8.44
CA THR A 44 -1.98 0.62 -6.99
C THR A 44 -2.94 -0.40 -6.39
N ALA A 45 -3.99 -0.83 -7.10
CA ALA A 45 -4.86 -1.92 -6.66
C ALA A 45 -4.16 -3.29 -6.65
N LEU A 46 -3.31 -3.56 -7.65
CA LEU A 46 -2.50 -4.79 -7.70
C LEU A 46 -1.51 -4.88 -6.53
N LEU A 47 -0.97 -3.74 -6.06
CA LEU A 47 -0.13 -3.68 -4.87
C LEU A 47 -0.95 -3.69 -3.57
N GLY A 48 -2.05 -2.94 -3.53
CA GLY A 48 -2.88 -2.76 -2.34
C GLY A 48 -3.69 -4.00 -1.97
N SER A 49 -4.20 -4.75 -2.95
CA SER A 49 -4.98 -5.98 -2.75
C SER A 49 -4.21 -7.07 -1.96
N PRO A 50 -2.99 -7.50 -2.37
CA PRO A 50 -2.24 -8.49 -1.62
C PRO A 50 -1.81 -7.96 -0.24
N PHE A 51 -1.47 -6.68 -0.12
CA PHE A 51 -1.15 -6.06 1.17
C PHE A 51 -2.34 -6.08 2.13
N PHE A 52 -3.52 -5.67 1.64
CA PHE A 52 -4.76 -5.68 2.42
C PHE A 52 -5.19 -7.09 2.79
N PHE A 53 -5.06 -8.04 1.86
CA PHE A 53 -5.34 -9.45 2.12
C PHE A 53 -4.41 -10.04 3.18
N TRP A 54 -3.12 -9.71 3.13
CA TRP A 54 -2.16 -10.08 4.16
C TRP A 54 -2.53 -9.48 5.51
N LEU A 55 -2.91 -8.20 5.54
CA LEU A 55 -3.38 -7.51 6.75
C LEU A 55 -4.62 -8.22 7.32
N LEU A 56 -5.59 -8.58 6.48
CA LEU A 56 -6.79 -9.31 6.89
C LEU A 56 -6.45 -10.67 7.50
N ARG A 57 -5.58 -11.46 6.85
CA ARG A 57 -5.11 -12.75 7.39
C ARG A 57 -4.42 -12.59 8.74
N ARG A 58 -3.58 -11.55 8.88
CA ARG A 58 -2.86 -11.26 10.13
C ARG A 58 -3.80 -10.83 11.25
N THR A 59 -4.78 -9.99 10.95
CA THR A 59 -5.79 -9.54 11.93
C THR A 59 -6.69 -10.70 12.37
N ARG A 60 -7.14 -11.55 11.43
CA ARG A 60 -7.90 -12.78 11.76
C ARG A 60 -7.13 -13.73 12.68
N ARG A 61 -5.81 -13.88 12.48
CA ARG A 61 -4.94 -14.67 13.37
C ARG A 61 -4.81 -14.08 14.79
N ARG A 62 -4.91 -12.75 14.92
CA ARG A 62 -4.74 -12.03 16.20
C ARG A 62 -6.02 -11.87 17.00
N GLN A 63 -7.17 -11.77 16.34
CA GLN A 63 -8.46 -11.56 17.00
C GLN A 63 -9.13 -12.84 17.50
N GLY A 64 -8.49 -14.01 17.32
CA GLY A 64 -9.15 -15.30 17.53
C GLY A 64 -10.15 -15.56 16.41
N GLY A 65 -10.18 -16.78 15.88
CA GLY A 65 -11.35 -17.22 15.12
C GLY A 65 -12.58 -17.01 16.00
N TRP A 66 -13.70 -16.64 15.41
CA TRP A 66 -14.99 -16.57 16.10
C TRP A 66 -15.39 -17.98 16.55
N ALA A 67 -14.80 -18.42 17.65
CA ALA A 67 -15.06 -19.66 18.35
C ALA A 67 -15.08 -19.34 19.85
#